data_AF-A0A7G1KCS2-F1
#
_entry.id   AF-A0A7G1KCS2-F1
#
_cell.length_a   1.000
_cell.length_b   1.000
_cell.length_c   1.000
_cell.angle_alpha   90.00
_cell.angle_beta   90.00
_cell.angle_gamma   90.00
#
_symmetry.space_group_name_H-M   'P 1'
#
loop_
_entity.id
_entity.type
_entity.pdbx_description
1 polymer ?
#
loop_
_entity_poly.entity_id
_entity_poly.type
_entity_poly.pdbx_seq_one_letter_code
_entity_poly.pdbx_strand_id
1 'polypeptide(L)'
;MSAPDQSHSVPDFASANGVYCAYCGATPAAPVDFRGHRGMLIVMQFLRQPGPFCRDCGLATYRRMTVESAWLGWWGFLSLVINPITMLINLPGRSTVAALAPPIPGSPRQPMDPGKPLLRRPAALGLLLPVAAALSIVAGVLVSGGGTDELATGDCLDTRDHSALRMAKASQLVETGCSDPAAQAKIVVRLDNTHDTSRCREYPDADDAFTDSDDTKYFVLCVRRFS
;
A
#
# COMPACT_ATOMS: atom_id res chain seq x y z
N MET A 1 49.72 -8.49 4.75
CA MET A 1 49.69 -7.58 3.58
C MET A 1 48.34 -6.87 3.61
N SER A 2 48.28 -5.75 4.31
CA SER A 2 47.04 -4.97 4.51
C SER A 2 47.07 -3.77 3.57
N ALA A 3 46.06 -3.64 2.73
CA ALA A 3 45.88 -2.49 1.85
C ALA A 3 45.45 -1.26 2.67
N PRO A 4 45.98 -0.05 2.39
CA PRO A 4 45.56 1.16 3.09
C PRO A 4 44.19 1.64 2.60
N ASP A 5 43.36 2.02 3.57
CA ASP A 5 42.06 2.66 3.45
C ASP A 5 42.20 4.07 2.84
N GLN A 6 41.68 4.28 1.63
CA GLN A 6 41.66 5.60 0.98
C GLN A 6 40.41 6.36 1.40
N SER A 7 40.52 7.07 2.52
CA SER A 7 39.61 8.16 2.86
C SER A 7 39.81 9.32 1.88
N HIS A 8 38.94 9.41 0.88
CA HIS A 8 38.87 10.58 0.01
C HIS A 8 38.34 11.77 0.82
N SER A 9 39.25 12.59 1.32
CA SER A 9 38.96 13.92 1.84
C SER A 9 38.41 14.77 0.69
N VAL A 10 37.12 15.10 0.78
CA VAL A 10 36.52 16.11 -0.10
C VAL A 10 37.18 17.45 0.24
N PRO A 11 37.81 18.16 -0.71
CA PRO A 11 38.43 19.44 -0.42
C PRO A 11 37.39 20.45 0.04
N ASP A 12 37.65 21.10 1.18
CA ASP A 12 36.90 22.24 1.69
C ASP A 12 37.03 23.41 0.69
N PHE A 13 36.04 23.57 -0.19
CA PHE A 13 35.91 24.72 -1.11
C PHE A 13 35.51 26.02 -0.38
N ALA A 14 35.77 26.11 0.92
CA ALA A 14 35.38 27.21 1.79
C ALA A 14 36.38 28.38 1.78
N SER A 15 37.01 28.70 0.65
CA SER A 15 37.94 29.83 0.58
C SER A 15 37.48 30.89 -0.41
N ALA A 16 37.15 32.06 0.18
CA ALA A 16 36.91 33.36 -0.43
C ALA A 16 35.62 33.55 -1.27
N ASN A 17 34.59 34.14 -0.64
CA ASN A 17 33.42 34.81 -1.25
C ASN A 17 32.11 33.99 -1.50
N GLY A 18 31.72 33.11 -0.57
CA GLY A 18 30.38 32.53 -0.49
C GLY A 18 30.33 31.00 -0.69
N VAL A 19 29.21 30.36 -0.34
CA VAL A 19 28.98 28.93 -0.60
C VAL A 19 28.64 28.75 -2.08
N TYR A 20 29.39 27.90 -2.79
CA TYR A 20 29.20 27.60 -4.21
C TYR A 20 28.51 26.26 -4.41
N CYS A 21 27.74 26.12 -5.49
CA CYS A 21 27.08 24.86 -5.83
C CYS A 21 28.10 23.81 -6.28
N ALA A 22 28.08 22.63 -5.67
CA ALA A 22 28.95 21.51 -6.03
C ALA A 22 28.77 21.01 -7.47
N TYR A 23 27.61 21.24 -8.09
CA TYR A 23 27.33 20.80 -9.46
C TYR A 23 27.79 21.80 -10.53
N CYS A 24 27.38 23.07 -10.39
CA CYS A 24 27.59 24.09 -11.44
C CYS A 24 28.63 25.16 -11.08
N GLY A 25 29.01 25.27 -9.81
CA GLY A 25 29.88 26.33 -9.29
C GLY A 25 29.20 27.69 -9.11
N ALA A 26 27.88 27.81 -9.33
CA ALA A 26 27.14 29.05 -9.11
C ALA A 26 26.94 29.36 -7.61
N THR A 27 26.73 30.64 -7.31
CA THR A 27 26.38 31.19 -5.98
C THR A 27 25.12 32.07 -6.13
N PRO A 28 24.27 32.21 -5.10
CA PRO A 28 24.35 31.60 -3.77
C PRO A 28 23.97 30.11 -3.76
N ALA A 29 24.63 29.33 -2.89
CA ALA A 29 24.30 27.95 -2.62
C ALA A 29 24.09 27.68 -1.12
N ALA A 30 23.38 26.60 -0.79
CA ALA A 30 23.13 26.18 0.58
C ALA A 30 23.61 24.74 0.81
N PRO A 31 24.16 24.42 2.00
CA PRO A 31 24.56 23.07 2.38
C PRO A 31 23.31 22.23 2.72
N VAL A 32 22.66 21.69 1.70
CA VAL A 32 21.50 20.80 1.85
C VAL A 32 21.76 19.46 1.17
N ASP A 33 21.23 18.40 1.76
CA ASP A 33 21.29 17.06 1.20
C ASP A 33 19.90 16.60 0.78
N PHE A 34 19.82 15.89 -0.34
CA PHE A 34 18.58 15.26 -0.79
C PHE A 34 18.70 13.74 -0.71
N ARG A 35 17.67 13.09 -0.19
CA ARG A 35 17.59 11.64 -0.03
C ARG A 35 16.56 11.06 -1.00
N GLY A 36 16.86 9.93 -1.59
CA GLY A 36 15.95 9.17 -2.44
C GLY A 36 15.77 7.76 -1.90
N HIS A 37 14.60 7.18 -2.14
CA HIS A 37 14.31 5.80 -1.75
C HIS A 37 13.87 5.01 -2.98
N ARG A 38 14.65 3.99 -3.35
CA ARG A 38 14.28 3.02 -4.39
C ARG A 38 13.99 1.69 -3.72
N GLY A 39 12.72 1.32 -3.66
CA GLY A 39 12.26 0.01 -3.23
C GLY A 39 12.15 -0.92 -4.43
N MET A 40 13.22 -1.60 -4.82
CA MET A 40 13.03 -2.83 -5.59
C MET A 40 12.50 -3.89 -4.62
N LEU A 41 11.61 -4.77 -5.09
CA LEU A 41 10.96 -5.82 -4.28
C LEU A 41 11.93 -6.65 -3.42
N ILE A 42 13.21 -6.73 -3.82
CA ILE A 42 14.27 -7.51 -3.15
C ILE A 42 15.39 -6.61 -2.58
N VAL A 43 15.58 -5.39 -3.10
CA VAL A 43 16.71 -4.51 -2.71
C VAL A 43 16.20 -3.12 -2.38
N MET A 44 16.42 -2.69 -1.14
CA MET A 44 16.21 -1.30 -0.73
C MET A 44 17.49 -0.50 -0.94
N GLN A 45 17.42 0.51 -1.80
CA GLN A 45 18.53 1.44 -2.03
C GLN A 45 18.15 2.82 -1.50
N PHE A 46 18.86 3.25 -0.45
CA PHE A 46 18.84 4.62 0.03
C PHE A 46 19.87 5.42 -0.76
N LEU A 47 19.41 6.40 -1.53
CA LEU A 47 20.29 7.33 -2.23
C LEU A 47 20.41 8.59 -1.39
N ARG A 48 21.63 9.13 -1.31
CA ARG A 48 21.89 10.44 -0.72
C ARG A 48 22.71 11.24 -1.73
N GLN A 49 22.21 12.41 -2.10
CA GLN A 49 22.96 13.38 -2.88
C GLN A 49 23.39 14.51 -1.94
N PRO A 50 24.67 14.57 -1.56
CA PRO A 50 25.16 15.65 -0.73
C PRO A 50 25.25 16.97 -1.51
N GLY A 51 24.93 18.08 -0.84
CA GLY A 51 25.14 19.43 -1.36
C GLY A 51 26.59 19.92 -1.19
N PRO A 52 26.86 21.23 -1.30
CA PRO A 52 25.92 22.36 -1.43
C PRO A 52 25.29 22.55 -2.82
N PHE A 53 24.04 23.07 -2.84
CA PHE A 53 23.29 23.32 -4.07
C PHE A 53 22.85 24.79 -4.20
N CYS A 54 22.97 25.35 -5.41
CA CYS A 54 22.25 26.58 -5.76
C CYS A 54 20.76 26.27 -5.94
N ARG A 55 19.92 27.32 -6.04
CA ARG A 55 18.47 27.18 -6.20
C ARG A 55 18.08 26.18 -7.29
N ASP A 56 18.58 26.39 -8.49
CA ASP A 56 18.09 25.68 -9.67
C ASP A 56 18.55 24.21 -9.67
N CYS A 57 19.82 23.95 -9.36
CA CYS A 57 20.36 22.60 -9.18
C CYS A 57 19.71 21.85 -8.02
N GLY A 58 19.44 22.52 -6.90
CA GLY A 58 18.78 21.93 -5.74
C GLY A 58 17.33 21.54 -6.06
N LEU A 59 16.58 22.44 -6.70
CA LEU A 59 15.21 22.16 -7.13
C LEU A 59 15.15 21.04 -8.18
N ALA A 60 16.06 21.01 -9.14
CA ALA A 60 16.15 19.95 -10.15
C ALA A 60 16.43 18.58 -9.50
N THR A 61 17.40 18.54 -8.59
CA THR A 61 17.79 17.32 -7.85
C THR A 61 16.64 16.82 -6.98
N TYR A 62 16.03 17.69 -6.18
CA TYR A 62 14.87 17.35 -5.35
C TYR A 62 13.72 16.77 -6.19
N ARG A 63 13.37 17.42 -7.31
CA ARG A 63 12.26 16.99 -8.16
C ARG A 63 12.54 15.64 -8.80
N ARG A 64 13.77 15.41 -9.29
CA ARG A 64 14.20 14.14 -9.86
C ARG A 64 14.11 13.01 -8.83
N MET A 65 14.72 13.19 -7.67
CA MET A 65 14.74 12.17 -6.61
C MET A 65 13.34 11.86 -6.08
N THR A 66 12.50 12.87 -5.93
CA THR A 66 11.10 12.67 -5.48
C THR A 66 10.32 11.86 -6.51
N VAL A 67 10.45 12.17 -7.80
CA VAL A 67 9.77 11.42 -8.87
C VAL A 67 10.25 9.97 -8.93
N GLU A 68 11.57 9.75 -8.89
CA GLU A 68 12.13 8.40 -8.90
C GLU A 68 11.64 7.59 -7.67
N SER A 69 11.62 8.21 -6.49
CA SER A 69 11.12 7.58 -5.26
C SER A 69 9.60 7.35 -5.29
N ALA A 70 8.84 8.20 -5.99
CA ALA A 70 7.40 8.04 -6.17
C ALA A 70 7.02 6.94 -7.18
N TRP A 71 7.95 6.43 -7.98
CA TRP A 71 7.67 5.28 -8.85
C TRP A 71 8.25 3.99 -8.29
N LEU A 72 9.43 4.07 -7.70
CA LEU A 72 10.17 2.89 -7.22
C LEU A 72 10.00 2.66 -5.72
N GLY A 73 9.44 3.58 -4.95
CA GLY A 73 9.41 3.47 -3.49
C GLY A 73 8.20 2.74 -2.90
N TRP A 74 7.24 2.27 -3.71
CA TRP A 74 5.97 1.73 -3.22
C TRP A 74 5.83 0.20 -3.25
N TRP A 75 6.81 -0.51 -3.82
CA TRP A 75 6.65 -1.93 -4.14
C TRP A 75 6.74 -2.86 -2.92
N GLY A 76 7.15 -2.39 -1.75
CA GLY A 76 7.26 -3.19 -0.52
C GLY A 76 6.46 -2.61 0.64
N PHE A 77 5.96 -3.47 1.53
CA PHE A 77 5.16 -3.08 2.71
C PHE A 77 5.90 -2.05 3.59
N LEU A 78 7.14 -2.34 3.96
CA LEU A 78 7.96 -1.41 4.75
C LEU A 78 8.25 -0.11 3.98
N SER A 79 8.38 -0.19 2.65
CA SER A 79 8.62 0.96 1.78
C SER A 79 7.41 1.90 1.70
N LEU A 80 6.18 1.40 1.86
CA LEU A 80 4.97 2.24 1.96
C LEU A 80 5.06 3.28 3.09
N VAL A 81 5.82 2.97 4.16
CA VAL A 81 6.03 3.86 5.31
C VAL A 81 7.34 4.64 5.19
N ILE A 82 8.44 4.00 4.81
CA ILE A 82 9.77 4.65 4.73
C ILE A 82 9.82 5.71 3.62
N ASN A 83 9.20 5.44 2.47
CA ASN A 83 9.24 6.33 1.33
C ASN A 83 8.61 7.71 1.61
N PRO A 84 7.38 7.83 2.15
CA PRO A 84 6.81 9.14 2.46
C PRO A 84 7.64 9.88 3.53
N ILE A 85 8.15 9.18 4.55
CA ILE A 85 9.03 9.78 5.56
C ILE A 85 10.29 10.38 4.89
N THR A 86 10.92 9.64 3.99
CA THR A 86 12.11 10.09 3.25
C THR A 86 11.80 11.34 2.41
N MET A 87 10.64 11.38 1.75
CA MET A 87 10.19 12.56 0.99
C MET A 87 9.96 13.77 1.89
N LEU A 88 9.40 13.58 3.09
CA LEU A 88 9.16 14.65 4.06
C LEU A 88 10.47 15.25 4.61
N ILE A 89 11.48 14.42 4.87
CA ILE A 89 12.81 14.86 5.34
C ILE A 89 13.49 15.81 4.34
N ASN A 90 13.17 15.71 3.05
CA ASN A 90 13.71 16.60 2.02
C ASN A 90 13.02 17.97 1.94
N LEU A 91 11.87 18.17 2.60
CA LEU A 91 11.10 19.42 2.50
C LEU A 91 11.84 20.64 3.06
N PRO A 92 12.52 20.59 4.22
CA PRO A 92 13.33 21.70 4.69
C PRO A 92 14.47 22.04 3.72
N GLY A 93 15.16 21.03 3.19
CA GLY A 93 16.21 21.24 2.18
C GLY A 93 15.67 21.93 0.92
N ARG A 94 14.47 21.51 0.47
CA ARG A 94 13.75 22.14 -0.64
C ARG A 94 13.40 23.61 -0.34
N SER A 95 12.86 23.92 0.84
CA SER A 95 12.50 25.30 1.19
C SER A 95 13.74 26.19 1.26
N THR A 96 14.84 25.68 1.82
CA THR A 96 16.11 26.40 1.89
C THR A 96 16.62 26.77 0.50
N VAL A 97 16.69 25.81 -0.43
CA VAL A 97 17.17 26.12 -1.81
C VAL A 97 16.17 26.99 -2.58
N ALA A 98 14.86 26.83 -2.36
CA ALA A 98 13.85 27.64 -3.02
C ALA A 98 13.87 29.10 -2.58
N ALA A 99 14.32 29.38 -1.34
CA ALA A 99 14.47 30.73 -0.81
C ALA A 99 15.72 31.47 -1.34
N LEU A 100 16.66 30.76 -1.98
CA LEU A 100 17.86 31.37 -2.55
C LEU A 100 17.54 32.29 -3.74
N ALA A 101 18.38 33.29 -3.95
CA ALA A 101 18.37 34.08 -5.18
C ALA A 101 18.74 33.21 -6.41
N PRO A 102 18.46 33.67 -7.65
CA PRO A 102 18.88 32.95 -8.85
C PRO A 102 20.40 32.74 -8.88
N PRO A 103 20.88 31.64 -9.48
CA PRO A 103 22.31 31.45 -9.69
C PRO A 103 22.86 32.61 -10.53
N ILE A 104 23.93 33.24 -10.04
CA ILE A 104 24.58 34.36 -10.73
C ILE A 104 25.20 33.85 -12.06
N PRO A 105 25.02 34.57 -13.18
CA PRO A 105 25.64 34.21 -14.46
C PRO A 105 27.17 34.15 -14.39
N GLY A 106 27.79 33.29 -15.19
CA GLY A 106 29.25 33.11 -15.23
C GLY A 106 29.78 31.91 -14.44
N SER A 107 28.90 31.00 -14.02
CA SER A 107 29.30 29.75 -13.38
C SER A 107 30.05 28.81 -14.36
N PRO A 108 31.05 28.03 -13.90
CA PRO A 108 31.82 27.12 -14.75
C PRO A 108 30.97 26.11 -15.53
N ARG A 109 29.84 25.69 -14.97
CA ARG A 109 28.84 24.84 -15.63
C ARG A 109 27.50 25.55 -15.70
N GLN A 110 26.70 25.20 -16.69
CA GLN A 110 25.30 25.62 -16.74
C GLN A 110 24.52 25.02 -15.56
N PRO A 111 23.74 25.82 -14.81
CA PRO A 111 22.84 25.31 -13.79
C PRO A 111 21.86 24.30 -14.37
N MET A 112 21.44 23.30 -13.58
CA MET A 112 20.41 22.36 -14.00
C MET A 112 19.09 23.10 -14.22
N ASP A 113 18.32 22.73 -15.24
CA ASP A 113 16.96 23.21 -15.39
C ASP A 113 16.02 22.48 -14.40
N PRO A 114 15.44 23.16 -13.41
CA PRO A 114 14.47 22.55 -12.51
C PRO A 114 13.17 22.18 -13.23
N GLY A 115 12.92 22.69 -14.44
CA GLY A 115 11.78 22.39 -15.30
C GLY A 115 10.43 22.70 -14.67
N LYS A 116 9.39 22.00 -15.11
CA LYS A 116 8.01 22.16 -14.57
C LYS A 116 7.93 21.77 -13.09
N PRO A 117 7.06 22.42 -12.29
CA PRO A 117 6.77 22.03 -10.91
C PRO A 117 6.38 20.55 -10.81
N LEU A 118 6.66 19.92 -9.67
CA LEU A 118 6.49 18.47 -9.48
C LEU A 118 5.09 17.99 -9.86
N LEU A 119 4.04 18.63 -9.33
CA LEU A 119 2.63 18.26 -9.59
C LEU A 119 2.17 18.49 -11.04
N ARG A 120 2.92 19.25 -11.84
CA ARG A 120 2.62 19.45 -13.27
C ARG A 120 3.32 18.44 -14.18
N ARG A 121 4.00 17.43 -13.61
CA ARG A 121 4.66 16.37 -14.36
C ARG A 121 3.79 15.12 -14.35
N PRO A 122 3.63 14.41 -15.50
CA PRO A 122 2.94 13.12 -15.51
C PRO A 122 3.64 12.10 -14.59
N ALA A 123 4.95 12.24 -14.43
CA ALA A 123 5.72 11.39 -13.52
C ALA A 123 5.36 11.60 -12.04
N ALA A 124 4.64 12.66 -11.65
CA ALA A 124 4.11 12.81 -10.29
C ALA A 124 2.89 11.94 -10.00
N LEU A 125 2.29 11.29 -11.02
CA LEU A 125 1.22 10.29 -10.83
C LEU A 125 1.69 9.11 -9.96
N GLY A 126 3.00 8.85 -9.88
CA GLY A 126 3.56 7.87 -8.97
C GLY A 126 3.19 8.13 -7.49
N LEU A 127 2.96 9.38 -7.09
CA LEU A 127 2.50 9.71 -5.73
C LEU A 127 1.09 9.20 -5.42
N LEU A 128 0.28 8.96 -6.45
CA LEU A 128 -1.10 8.48 -6.30
C LEU A 128 -1.19 6.95 -6.25
N LEU A 129 -0.14 6.22 -6.65
CA LEU A 129 -0.11 4.76 -6.63
C LEU A 129 -0.52 4.14 -5.27
N PRO A 130 0.05 4.55 -4.12
CA PRO A 130 -0.34 3.96 -2.84
C PRO A 130 -1.79 4.27 -2.46
N VAL A 131 -2.29 5.46 -2.82
CA VAL A 131 -3.69 5.86 -2.55
C VAL A 131 -4.64 5.04 -3.41
N ALA A 132 -4.35 4.89 -4.69
CA ALA A 132 -5.14 4.08 -5.61
C ALA A 132 -5.16 2.62 -5.16
N ALA A 133 -4.00 2.04 -4.79
CA ALA A 133 -3.93 0.68 -4.28
C ALA A 133 -4.76 0.49 -2.99
N ALA A 134 -4.67 1.43 -2.04
CA ALA A 134 -5.47 1.39 -0.82
C ALA A 134 -6.98 1.48 -1.11
N LEU A 135 -7.39 2.38 -2.00
CA LEU A 135 -8.80 2.52 -2.41
C LEU A 135 -9.30 1.25 -3.11
N SER A 136 -8.49 0.62 -3.97
CA SER A 136 -8.83 -0.64 -4.61
C SER A 136 -8.99 -1.78 -3.61
N ILE A 137 -8.12 -1.86 -2.60
CA ILE A 137 -8.22 -2.87 -1.53
C ILE A 137 -9.48 -2.62 -0.71
N VAL A 138 -9.74 -1.37 -0.30
CA VAL A 138 -10.95 -1.02 0.46
C VAL A 138 -12.20 -1.30 -0.36
N ALA A 139 -12.24 -0.91 -1.63
CA ALA A 139 -13.36 -1.22 -2.52
C ALA A 139 -13.55 -2.72 -2.69
N GLY A 140 -12.46 -3.49 -2.85
CA GLY A 140 -12.49 -4.94 -2.88
C GLY A 140 -13.06 -5.53 -1.60
N VAL A 141 -12.61 -5.07 -0.43
CA VAL A 141 -13.14 -5.49 0.87
C VAL A 141 -14.59 -5.07 1.05
N LEU A 142 -15.04 -3.94 0.54
CA LEU A 142 -16.45 -3.52 0.63
C LEU A 142 -17.34 -4.31 -0.33
N VAL A 143 -16.84 -4.63 -1.53
CA VAL A 143 -17.54 -5.45 -2.52
C VAL A 143 -17.57 -6.92 -2.11
N SER A 144 -16.51 -7.41 -1.46
CA SER A 144 -16.41 -8.77 -0.90
C SER A 144 -16.93 -8.87 0.54
N GLY A 145 -17.17 -7.75 1.21
CA GLY A 145 -17.54 -7.64 2.63
C GLY A 145 -19.04 -7.65 2.89
N GLY A 146 -19.80 -8.25 1.98
CA GLY A 146 -21.19 -8.62 2.18
C GLY A 146 -21.39 -10.02 2.77
N GLY A 147 -20.32 -10.76 3.09
CA GLY A 147 -20.43 -12.06 3.71
C GLY A 147 -19.24 -12.30 4.64
N THR A 148 -19.42 -12.08 5.95
CA THR A 148 -18.85 -13.09 6.84
C THR A 148 -19.47 -14.40 6.39
N ASP A 149 -18.68 -15.44 6.09
CA ASP A 149 -19.14 -16.82 5.88
C ASP A 149 -19.78 -17.38 7.17
N GLU A 150 -20.73 -16.62 7.70
CA GLU A 150 -21.43 -16.84 8.94
C GLU A 150 -22.90 -16.95 8.54
N LEU A 151 -23.20 -18.09 7.94
CA LEU A 151 -24.53 -18.56 7.56
C LEU A 151 -25.55 -18.16 8.64
N ALA A 152 -26.44 -17.24 8.30
CA ALA A 152 -27.40 -16.62 9.20
C ALA A 152 -28.81 -17.18 8.98
N THR A 153 -29.68 -16.88 9.94
CA THR A 153 -31.10 -17.24 9.82
C THR A 153 -31.72 -16.48 8.65
N GLY A 154 -32.32 -17.22 7.71
CA GLY A 154 -32.94 -16.66 6.52
C GLY A 154 -32.16 -16.89 5.22
N ASP A 155 -30.90 -17.26 5.31
CA ASP A 155 -30.04 -17.45 4.13
C ASP A 155 -30.43 -18.73 3.39
N CYS A 156 -30.35 -18.69 2.06
CA CYS A 156 -30.55 -19.86 1.22
C CYS A 156 -29.21 -20.49 0.85
N LEU A 157 -29.22 -21.81 0.71
CA LEU A 157 -28.00 -22.61 0.66
C LEU A 157 -27.97 -23.48 -0.59
N ASP A 158 -26.79 -23.58 -1.16
CA ASP A 158 -26.40 -24.62 -2.11
C ASP A 158 -25.12 -25.32 -1.62
N THR A 159 -24.80 -26.47 -2.19
CA THR A 159 -23.55 -27.20 -1.93
C THR A 159 -22.48 -26.72 -2.92
N ARG A 160 -21.22 -26.59 -2.48
CA ARG A 160 -20.10 -26.16 -3.36
C ARG A 160 -19.95 -26.99 -4.62
N ASP A 161 -20.32 -28.26 -4.57
CA ASP A 161 -20.21 -29.23 -5.67
C ASP A 161 -21.54 -29.47 -6.40
N HIS A 162 -22.59 -28.69 -6.09
CA HIS A 162 -23.97 -28.86 -6.58
C HIS A 162 -24.51 -30.29 -6.35
N SER A 163 -23.96 -30.99 -5.36
CA SER A 163 -24.46 -32.29 -4.92
C SER A 163 -25.71 -32.15 -4.06
N ALA A 164 -26.48 -33.24 -3.93
CA ALA A 164 -27.69 -33.24 -3.12
C ALA A 164 -27.38 -32.94 -1.64
N LEU A 165 -28.04 -31.93 -1.08
CA LEU A 165 -27.85 -31.43 0.30
C LEU A 165 -27.86 -32.54 1.37
N ARG A 166 -28.63 -33.62 1.16
CA ARG A 166 -28.72 -34.80 2.06
C ARG A 166 -27.38 -35.52 2.30
N MET A 167 -26.39 -35.32 1.44
CA MET A 167 -25.06 -35.94 1.54
C MET A 167 -23.97 -34.92 1.90
N ALA A 168 -24.33 -33.65 2.03
CA ALA A 168 -23.38 -32.57 2.26
C ALA A 168 -23.06 -32.41 3.76
N LYS A 169 -21.87 -31.90 4.04
CA LYS A 169 -21.48 -31.43 5.37
C LYS A 169 -21.70 -29.93 5.50
N ALA A 170 -21.81 -29.43 6.73
CA ALA A 170 -21.91 -27.99 7.00
C ALA A 170 -20.79 -27.19 6.29
N SER A 171 -19.57 -27.72 6.28
CA SER A 171 -18.41 -27.09 5.62
C SER A 171 -18.50 -27.02 4.10
N GLN A 172 -19.44 -27.72 3.46
CA GLN A 172 -19.68 -27.69 2.01
C GLN A 172 -20.81 -26.75 1.60
N LEU A 173 -21.53 -26.17 2.56
CA LEU A 173 -22.63 -25.25 2.31
C LEU A 173 -22.10 -23.86 1.91
N VAL A 174 -22.76 -23.22 0.97
CA VAL A 174 -22.50 -21.84 0.54
C VAL A 174 -23.82 -21.09 0.48
N GLU A 175 -23.82 -19.84 0.91
CA GLU A 175 -24.95 -18.94 0.72
C GLU A 175 -25.20 -18.69 -0.78
N THR A 176 -26.46 -18.77 -1.18
CA THR A 176 -26.93 -18.41 -2.51
C THR A 176 -28.24 -17.63 -2.41
N GLY A 177 -28.61 -16.94 -3.49
CA GLY A 177 -29.87 -16.22 -3.55
C GLY A 177 -31.07 -17.19 -3.48
N CYS A 178 -32.06 -16.91 -2.64
CA CYS A 178 -33.26 -17.75 -2.52
C CYS A 178 -34.11 -17.86 -3.80
N SER A 179 -33.85 -17.01 -4.80
CA SER A 179 -34.49 -17.06 -6.12
C SER A 179 -33.66 -17.80 -7.16
N ASP A 180 -32.47 -18.27 -6.80
CA ASP A 180 -31.62 -19.06 -7.67
C ASP A 180 -32.18 -20.48 -7.80
N PRO A 181 -32.34 -21.04 -9.02
CA PRO A 181 -32.76 -22.42 -9.20
C PRO A 181 -31.82 -23.46 -8.56
N ALA A 182 -30.58 -23.08 -8.23
CA ALA A 182 -29.64 -23.93 -7.49
C ALA A 182 -29.88 -23.93 -5.96
N ALA A 183 -30.75 -23.08 -5.43
CA ALA A 183 -31.03 -23.04 -3.98
C ALA A 183 -31.73 -24.32 -3.52
N GLN A 184 -31.08 -25.10 -2.65
CA GLN A 184 -31.57 -26.39 -2.16
C GLN A 184 -32.25 -26.31 -0.79
N ALA A 185 -31.89 -25.33 0.05
CA ALA A 185 -32.50 -25.15 1.37
C ALA A 185 -32.44 -23.71 1.85
N LYS A 186 -33.15 -23.42 2.94
CA LYS A 186 -33.13 -22.14 3.67
C LYS A 186 -32.87 -22.38 5.15
N ILE A 187 -32.02 -21.57 5.77
CA ILE A 187 -31.78 -21.61 7.22
C ILE A 187 -32.99 -21.04 7.95
N VAL A 188 -33.63 -21.87 8.77
CA VAL A 188 -34.76 -21.47 9.63
C VAL A 188 -34.25 -20.84 10.91
N VAL A 189 -33.21 -21.44 11.48
CA VAL A 189 -32.53 -20.89 12.65
C VAL A 189 -31.10 -21.42 12.70
N ARG A 190 -30.22 -20.59 13.24
CA ARG A 190 -28.88 -21.00 13.65
C ARG A 190 -28.79 -21.00 15.17
N LEU A 191 -28.28 -22.10 15.72
CA LEU A 191 -28.05 -22.27 17.14
C LEU A 191 -26.55 -22.32 17.38
N ASP A 192 -25.99 -21.23 17.90
CA ASP A 192 -24.57 -21.18 18.26
C ASP A 192 -24.29 -21.88 19.60
N ASN A 193 -23.03 -22.26 19.78
CA ASN A 193 -22.50 -22.92 20.98
C ASN A 193 -23.20 -24.24 21.34
N THR A 194 -23.61 -25.03 20.34
CA THR A 194 -24.24 -26.33 20.57
C THR A 194 -23.96 -27.30 19.42
N HIS A 195 -23.96 -28.60 19.74
CA HIS A 195 -24.01 -29.71 18.78
C HIS A 195 -25.34 -30.45 18.84
N ASP A 196 -26.28 -29.98 19.66
CA ASP A 196 -27.53 -30.66 19.92
C ASP A 196 -28.54 -30.39 18.79
N THR A 197 -28.57 -31.28 17.81
CA THR A 197 -29.52 -31.24 16.70
C THR A 197 -30.96 -31.46 17.12
N SER A 198 -31.20 -32.00 18.33
CA SER A 198 -32.58 -32.20 18.82
C SER A 198 -33.32 -30.89 19.06
N ARG A 199 -32.58 -29.79 19.28
CA ARG A 199 -33.13 -28.44 19.42
C ARG A 199 -33.82 -27.93 18.16
N CYS A 200 -33.49 -28.48 16.98
CA CYS A 200 -34.21 -28.16 15.75
C CYS A 200 -35.69 -28.62 15.78
N ARG A 201 -36.05 -29.57 16.66
CA ARG A 201 -37.46 -30.01 16.82
C ARG A 201 -38.37 -28.94 17.42
N GLU A 202 -37.80 -27.92 18.06
CA GLU A 202 -38.56 -26.75 18.53
C GLU A 202 -39.08 -25.90 17.35
N TYR A 203 -38.52 -26.08 16.15
CA TYR A 203 -38.83 -25.34 14.95
C TYR A 203 -39.56 -26.25 13.95
N PRO A 204 -40.91 -26.18 13.84
CA PRO A 204 -41.68 -27.08 13.00
C PRO A 204 -41.40 -26.93 11.50
N ASP A 205 -40.80 -25.79 11.10
CA ASP A 205 -40.41 -25.50 9.72
C ASP A 205 -39.04 -26.09 9.33
N ALA A 206 -38.32 -26.72 10.26
CA ALA A 206 -37.01 -27.33 9.98
C ALA A 206 -37.16 -28.82 9.59
N ASP A 207 -36.67 -29.17 8.41
CA ASP A 207 -36.70 -30.55 7.89
C ASP A 207 -35.40 -31.32 8.20
N ASP A 208 -34.30 -30.59 8.40
CA ASP A 208 -32.97 -31.17 8.57
C ASP A 208 -32.08 -30.31 9.47
N ALA A 209 -31.02 -30.92 10.00
CA ALA A 209 -30.07 -30.26 10.87
C ALA A 209 -28.63 -30.57 10.46
N PHE A 210 -27.83 -29.52 10.25
CA PHE A 210 -26.40 -29.63 9.96
C PHE A 210 -25.60 -29.15 11.16
N THR A 211 -24.52 -29.87 11.49
CA THR A 211 -23.57 -29.47 12.53
C THR A 211 -22.21 -29.27 11.91
N ASP A 212 -21.52 -28.21 12.31
CA ASP A 212 -20.11 -28.07 11.99
C ASP A 212 -19.25 -28.71 13.08
N SER A 213 -18.17 -29.37 12.66
CA SER A 213 -17.26 -30.12 13.53
C SER A 213 -15.91 -29.44 13.68
N ASP A 214 -15.81 -28.15 13.35
CA ASP A 214 -14.57 -27.41 13.48
C ASP A 214 -14.39 -26.99 14.95
N ASP A 215 -13.23 -27.33 15.53
CA ASP A 215 -12.94 -27.40 16.97
C ASP A 215 -13.00 -26.03 17.71
N THR A 216 -13.27 -24.95 16.96
CA THR A 216 -13.23 -23.56 17.43
C THR A 216 -14.58 -22.84 17.40
N LYS A 217 -15.56 -23.32 16.63
CA LYS A 217 -16.93 -22.77 16.57
C LYS A 217 -17.93 -23.91 16.35
N TYR A 218 -18.71 -24.21 17.39
CA TYR A 218 -19.73 -25.27 17.34
C TYR A 218 -21.13 -24.67 17.21
N PHE A 219 -21.76 -24.90 16.06
CA PHE A 219 -23.12 -24.45 15.77
C PHE A 219 -23.94 -25.54 15.09
N VAL A 220 -25.26 -25.46 15.25
CA VAL A 220 -26.27 -26.27 14.55
C VAL A 220 -27.07 -25.34 13.64
N LEU A 221 -27.20 -25.72 12.36
CA LEU A 221 -28.10 -25.08 11.40
C LEU A 221 -29.34 -25.95 11.24
N CYS A 222 -30.50 -25.39 11.60
CA CYS A 222 -31.78 -26.00 11.30
C CYS A 222 -32.27 -25.44 9.97
N VAL A 223 -32.48 -26.30 8.98
CA VAL A 223 -32.80 -25.87 7.62
C VAL A 223 -34.11 -26.45 7.14
N ARG A 224 -34.79 -25.71 6.27
CA ARG A 224 -35.94 -26.14 5.51
C ARG A 224 -35.50 -26.44 4.08
N ARG A 225 -35.78 -27.62 3.57
CA ARG A 225 -35.40 -27.96 2.19
C ARG A 225 -36.40 -27.35 1.23
N PHE A 226 -35.93 -26.95 0.05
CA PHE A 226 -36.81 -26.68 -1.07
C PHE A 226 -37.10 -28.01 -1.77
N SER A 227 -38.38 -28.29 -1.96
CA SER A 227 -38.88 -29.51 -2.62
C SER A 227 -38.75 -29.41 -4.13
#